data_AF-A0A3D5ZA77-F1
#
_entry.id   AF-A0A3D5ZA77-F1
#
_cell.length_a   1.000
_cell.length_b   1.000
_cell.length_c   1.000
_cell.angle_alpha   90.00
_cell.angle_beta   90.00
_cell.angle_gamma   90.00
#
_symmetry.space_group_name_H-M   'P 1'
#
loop_
_entity.id
_entity.type
_entity.pdbx_description
1 polymer ?
#
loop_
_entity_poly.entity_id
_entity_poly.type
_entity_poly.pdbx_seq_one_letter_code
_entity_poly.pdbx_strand_id
1 'polypeptide(L)'
;IGDSCDDGDGLTENDTLQGDCSCAGTAVVTCDPIVWSIATVATNGDGDVWIDNFDGSYSANGYCGGGCAEPVDLWLVSNGFDYSAVTTSNLLFELVEDFAATTLDLQYTTSYAGDPAAATWTSLGTYDAAGSFSADLAALTGSSEVYLGLQYADDGADGYSGFTLSNIALTGDCPADVTVFECPTEMANFGDSCDDADATTFDDIILGDCTCAGTAFDCPTELANFGDACDDANAMTTSDIIQGDCSCAGTPFVLANDLIITAVFDGSLPGGTPKGVEVYVVNEITDLSVYGLASITNGQGSPGQEFTFPADPAAAGDFIYVTANDLDFDTFFGFGENYVTGVMGINGDDAIELYEQGTVIDVFGEIDNDGTGTAWEYQDGWAYRNCETGPDGSTFVEANWSFSGVNGLEGGTDNATAASPLPVGSYMTTCAAMGGCIDENASNYDMAAVIDDGSCEYLGCTDYLFVEYNPYALTDDGSCSVLVVLGCIYDSADNYDVSANVDDDSCIFSGNSCPGDFTGDGFINVSDLGGFLGAFGTECE
;
A
#
# COMPACT_ATOMS: atom_id res chain seq x y z
N ILE A 1 42.67 -22.38 -10.10
CA ILE A 1 42.54 -21.68 -11.40
C ILE A 1 42.63 -22.74 -12.50
N GLY A 2 41.56 -22.94 -13.26
CA GLY A 2 41.48 -23.93 -14.34
C GLY A 2 41.16 -25.36 -13.91
N ASP A 3 40.86 -25.59 -12.63
CA ASP A 3 40.25 -26.85 -12.17
C ASP A 3 38.75 -26.79 -12.45
N SER A 4 38.14 -27.93 -12.78
CA SER A 4 36.69 -28.04 -12.94
C SER A 4 35.98 -27.70 -11.63
N CYS A 5 34.92 -26.93 -11.72
CA CYS A 5 34.01 -26.63 -10.62
C CYS A 5 32.58 -26.67 -11.16
N ASP A 6 31.63 -26.33 -10.30
CA ASP A 6 30.21 -26.18 -10.62
C ASP A 6 29.84 -24.83 -10.00
N ASP A 7 29.38 -23.89 -10.82
CA ASP A 7 28.98 -22.54 -10.39
C ASP A 7 27.51 -22.49 -9.95
N GLY A 8 26.79 -23.61 -10.04
CA GLY A 8 25.36 -23.70 -9.75
C GLY A 8 24.50 -23.03 -10.81
N ASP A 9 25.08 -22.62 -11.95
CA ASP A 9 24.36 -22.11 -13.10
C ASP A 9 24.34 -23.17 -14.21
N GLY A 10 23.22 -23.91 -14.31
CA GLY A 10 23.04 -24.92 -15.35
C GLY A 10 23.08 -24.38 -16.78
N LEU A 11 23.10 -23.06 -16.99
CA LEU A 11 23.14 -22.38 -18.29
C LEU A 11 24.57 -22.10 -18.77
N THR A 12 25.57 -22.44 -17.96
CA THR A 12 26.98 -22.42 -18.33
C THR A 12 27.54 -23.83 -18.54
N GLU A 13 28.46 -23.96 -19.49
CA GLU A 13 29.22 -25.18 -19.72
C GLU A 13 30.73 -24.96 -19.54
N ASN A 14 31.44 -26.04 -19.18
CA ASN A 14 32.89 -26.06 -18.98
C ASN A 14 33.37 -25.16 -17.83
N ASP A 15 32.70 -25.22 -16.69
CA ASP A 15 32.97 -24.32 -15.56
C ASP A 15 34.34 -24.58 -14.97
N THR A 16 35.07 -23.48 -14.77
CA THR A 16 36.43 -23.54 -14.25
C THR A 16 36.66 -22.50 -13.17
N LEU A 17 37.45 -22.89 -12.17
CA LEU A 17 37.87 -22.00 -11.10
C LEU A 17 38.68 -20.83 -11.69
N GLN A 18 38.22 -19.60 -11.46
CA GLN A 18 38.85 -18.37 -11.94
C GLN A 18 39.96 -17.87 -11.00
N GLY A 19 40.62 -16.78 -11.38
CA GLY A 19 41.75 -16.18 -10.66
C GLY A 19 41.42 -15.65 -9.25
N ASP A 20 40.15 -15.38 -9.00
CA ASP A 20 39.58 -14.88 -7.75
C ASP A 20 38.89 -15.99 -6.91
N CYS A 21 39.05 -17.25 -7.32
CA CYS A 21 38.39 -18.42 -6.74
C CYS A 21 36.86 -18.51 -6.96
N SER A 22 36.26 -17.66 -7.81
CA SER A 22 34.91 -17.90 -8.32
C SER A 22 34.90 -19.10 -9.27
N CYS A 23 33.74 -19.77 -9.38
CA CYS A 23 33.48 -20.72 -10.45
C CYS A 23 32.68 -19.99 -11.53
N ALA A 24 33.06 -20.16 -12.80
CA ALA A 24 32.32 -19.61 -13.93
C ALA A 24 32.56 -20.46 -15.19
N GLY A 25 31.51 -20.73 -15.96
CA GLY A 25 31.58 -21.37 -17.26
C GLY A 25 31.38 -20.46 -18.48
N THR A 26 31.13 -21.09 -19.62
CA THR A 26 30.77 -20.44 -20.89
C THR A 26 29.27 -20.56 -21.09
N ALA A 27 28.58 -19.42 -21.28
CA ALA A 27 27.14 -19.44 -21.54
C ALA A 27 26.80 -20.35 -22.74
N VAL A 28 25.88 -21.29 -22.55
CA VAL A 28 25.36 -22.13 -23.62
C VAL A 28 24.42 -21.27 -24.48
N VAL A 29 24.44 -21.45 -25.81
CA VAL A 29 23.49 -20.73 -26.69
C VAL A 29 22.07 -21.15 -26.31
N THR A 30 21.32 -20.23 -25.73
CA THR A 30 19.93 -20.41 -25.32
C THR A 30 18.99 -19.81 -26.38
N CYS A 31 17.94 -20.57 -26.69
CA CYS A 31 16.82 -20.06 -27.47
C CYS A 31 15.90 -19.23 -26.57
N ASP A 32 15.14 -18.33 -27.17
CA ASP A 32 14.07 -17.58 -26.51
C ASP A 32 13.17 -18.54 -25.71
N PRO A 33 12.83 -18.24 -24.45
CA PRO A 33 12.09 -19.13 -23.56
C PRO A 33 10.82 -19.64 -24.21
N ILE A 34 10.64 -20.95 -24.11
CA ILE A 34 9.40 -21.59 -24.50
C ILE A 34 8.32 -21.13 -23.51
N VAL A 35 7.15 -20.76 -24.04
CA VAL A 35 6.02 -20.40 -23.20
C VAL A 35 5.45 -21.67 -22.59
N TRP A 36 5.39 -21.72 -21.26
CA TRP A 36 4.76 -22.82 -20.53
C TRP A 36 3.35 -22.44 -20.09
N SER A 37 2.48 -23.44 -20.04
CA SER A 37 1.11 -23.30 -19.57
C SER A 37 0.80 -24.41 -18.59
N ILE A 38 0.15 -24.04 -17.49
CA ILE A 38 -0.32 -25.00 -16.50
C ILE A 38 -1.59 -25.63 -17.04
N ALA A 39 -1.55 -26.95 -17.27
CA ALA A 39 -2.68 -27.72 -17.74
C ALA A 39 -3.20 -28.61 -16.61
N THR A 40 -4.47 -28.43 -16.25
CA THR A 40 -5.16 -29.27 -15.25
C THR A 40 -6.00 -30.33 -15.95
N VAL A 41 -5.88 -31.58 -15.49
CA VAL A 41 -6.80 -32.65 -15.91
C VAL A 41 -8.07 -32.58 -15.07
N ALA A 42 -9.22 -32.95 -15.64
CA ALA A 42 -10.56 -32.63 -15.14
C ALA A 42 -10.97 -33.25 -13.77
N THR A 43 -10.06 -33.92 -13.06
CA THR A 43 -10.31 -34.46 -11.71
C THR A 43 -9.05 -34.36 -10.85
N ASN A 44 -8.79 -33.16 -10.33
CA ASN A 44 -7.87 -32.95 -9.21
C ASN A 44 -8.73 -32.74 -7.95
N GLY A 45 -8.72 -33.72 -7.04
CA GLY A 45 -9.65 -33.82 -5.92
C GLY A 45 -9.12 -33.30 -4.58
N ASP A 46 -7.84 -32.98 -4.52
CA ASP A 46 -7.01 -32.76 -3.33
C ASP A 46 -6.31 -31.39 -3.31
N GLY A 47 -6.26 -30.68 -4.44
CA GLY A 47 -5.82 -29.29 -4.49
C GLY A 47 -4.36 -29.08 -4.87
N ASP A 48 -3.70 -30.12 -5.38
CA ASP A 48 -2.35 -30.04 -5.95
C ASP A 48 -2.31 -29.01 -7.09
N VAL A 49 -1.28 -28.19 -7.17
CA VAL A 49 -1.18 -27.18 -8.22
C VAL A 49 0.24 -27.01 -8.72
N TRP A 50 0.38 -26.77 -10.02
CA TRP A 50 1.52 -26.00 -10.49
C TRP A 50 1.26 -24.52 -10.19
N ILE A 51 2.29 -23.83 -9.74
CA ILE A 51 2.31 -22.42 -9.42
C ILE A 51 3.35 -21.77 -10.33
N ASP A 52 2.95 -20.71 -11.03
CA ASP A 52 3.88 -19.80 -11.68
C ASP A 52 4.34 -18.80 -10.62
N ASN A 53 5.65 -18.77 -10.36
CA ASN A 53 6.23 -17.90 -9.33
C ASN A 53 6.45 -16.46 -9.84
N PHE A 54 6.16 -16.18 -11.12
CA PHE A 54 6.33 -14.89 -11.79
C PHE A 54 7.77 -14.38 -11.87
N ASP A 55 8.74 -15.25 -11.65
CA ASP A 55 10.19 -15.00 -11.74
C ASP A 55 10.88 -15.92 -12.78
N GLY A 56 10.09 -16.63 -13.60
CA GLY A 56 10.59 -17.62 -14.56
C GLY A 56 10.73 -19.04 -13.99
N SER A 57 10.42 -19.24 -12.70
CA SER A 57 10.34 -20.58 -12.09
C SER A 57 8.91 -21.06 -11.88
N TYR A 58 8.76 -22.38 -11.76
CA TYR A 58 7.50 -23.06 -11.53
C TYR A 58 7.61 -24.00 -10.34
N SER A 59 6.64 -23.96 -9.44
CA SER A 59 6.59 -24.86 -8.28
C SER A 59 5.41 -25.82 -8.40
N ALA A 60 5.64 -27.09 -8.13
CA ALA A 60 4.60 -28.09 -7.96
C ALA A 60 4.57 -28.53 -6.50
N ASN A 61 3.37 -28.62 -5.93
CA ASN A 61 3.15 -29.24 -4.63
C ASN A 61 2.16 -30.41 -4.75
N GLY A 62 2.49 -31.49 -4.05
CA GLY A 62 1.62 -32.64 -3.81
C GLY A 62 1.34 -32.76 -2.32
N TYR A 63 0.05 -32.76 -1.95
CA TYR A 63 -0.36 -33.14 -0.59
C TYR A 63 -1.24 -34.38 -0.60
N CYS A 64 -0.66 -35.50 -0.16
CA CYS A 64 -1.41 -36.72 0.03
C CYS A 64 -1.69 -36.96 1.53
N GLY A 65 -2.98 -37.04 1.90
CA GLY A 65 -3.42 -37.35 3.26
C GLY A 65 -3.19 -38.82 3.65
N GLY A 66 -1.96 -39.33 3.54
CA GLY A 66 -1.52 -40.66 3.98
C GLY A 66 -2.26 -41.85 3.35
N GLY A 67 -1.67 -42.48 2.34
CA GLY A 67 -2.12 -43.77 1.79
C GLY A 67 -2.94 -43.70 0.49
N CYS A 68 -2.79 -42.62 -0.27
CA CYS A 68 -3.40 -42.43 -1.59
C CYS A 68 -2.31 -42.61 -2.66
N ALA A 69 -2.20 -43.79 -3.27
CA ALA A 69 -1.51 -43.91 -4.56
C ALA A 69 -2.46 -43.37 -5.64
N GLU A 70 -2.45 -42.05 -5.84
CA GLU A 70 -3.19 -41.41 -6.91
C GLU A 70 -2.20 -40.89 -7.95
N PRO A 71 -2.42 -41.15 -9.25
CA PRO A 71 -1.67 -40.45 -10.28
C PRO A 71 -2.08 -38.98 -10.18
N VAL A 72 -1.27 -38.17 -9.52
CA VAL A 72 -1.43 -36.72 -9.58
C VAL A 72 -1.20 -36.30 -11.02
N ASP A 73 -2.21 -35.66 -11.61
CA ASP A 73 -2.28 -35.32 -13.03
C ASP A 73 -1.91 -33.85 -13.23
N LEU A 74 -0.78 -33.42 -12.65
CA LEU A 74 -0.25 -32.06 -12.77
C LEU A 74 0.70 -31.95 -13.96
N TRP A 75 0.34 -31.10 -14.92
CA TRP A 75 1.09 -30.91 -16.15
C TRP A 75 1.51 -29.45 -16.34
N LEU A 76 2.80 -29.26 -16.60
CA LEU A 76 3.33 -28.05 -17.22
C LEU A 76 3.58 -28.37 -18.70
N VAL A 77 2.86 -27.70 -19.60
CA VAL A 77 2.90 -27.99 -21.05
C VAL A 77 3.34 -26.77 -21.82
N SER A 78 4.29 -26.95 -22.72
CA SER A 78 4.80 -25.88 -23.57
C SER A 78 3.82 -25.47 -24.67
N ASN A 79 4.03 -24.30 -25.29
CA ASN A 79 3.48 -24.04 -26.62
C ASN A 79 4.05 -25.03 -27.65
N GLY A 80 3.37 -25.14 -28.80
CA GLY A 80 3.85 -25.92 -29.93
C GLY A 80 4.98 -25.21 -30.67
N PHE A 81 5.97 -25.96 -31.14
CA PHE A 81 7.11 -25.44 -31.92
C PHE A 81 7.62 -26.43 -32.97
N ASP A 82 8.23 -25.90 -34.05
CA ASP A 82 8.69 -26.67 -35.23
C ASP A 82 10.15 -27.15 -35.11
N TYR A 83 10.34 -28.47 -34.95
CA TYR A 83 11.64 -29.17 -34.89
C TYR A 83 12.13 -29.68 -36.27
N SER A 84 11.50 -29.28 -37.38
CA SER A 84 11.80 -29.82 -38.71
C SER A 84 13.21 -29.52 -39.21
N ALA A 85 13.81 -28.41 -38.76
CA ALA A 85 15.15 -27.95 -39.14
C ALA A 85 16.22 -28.12 -38.04
N VAL A 86 15.82 -28.55 -36.83
CA VAL A 86 16.71 -28.72 -35.67
C VAL A 86 17.54 -29.99 -35.84
N THR A 87 18.86 -29.93 -35.61
CA THR A 87 19.74 -31.12 -35.72
C THR A 87 20.37 -31.56 -34.41
N THR A 88 20.59 -30.63 -33.48
CA THR A 88 21.05 -30.91 -32.12
C THR A 88 20.39 -29.94 -31.16
N SER A 89 19.62 -30.43 -30.18
CA SER A 89 19.02 -29.57 -29.16
C SER A 89 18.78 -30.33 -27.85
N ASN A 90 18.93 -29.63 -26.73
CA ASN A 90 18.68 -30.13 -25.39
C ASN A 90 17.74 -29.17 -24.62
N LEU A 91 17.06 -29.68 -23.60
CA LEU A 91 16.37 -28.86 -22.59
C LEU A 91 17.23 -28.82 -21.32
N LEU A 92 17.72 -27.64 -20.96
CA LEU A 92 18.34 -27.37 -19.66
C LEU A 92 17.26 -26.95 -18.66
N PHE A 93 17.41 -27.39 -17.42
CA PHE A 93 16.60 -26.95 -16.29
C PHE A 93 17.25 -27.33 -14.96
N GLU A 94 16.92 -26.57 -13.92
CA GLU A 94 17.28 -26.84 -12.54
C GLU A 94 16.09 -27.41 -11.78
N LEU A 95 16.35 -28.41 -10.93
CA LEU A 95 15.36 -28.94 -10.00
C LEU A 95 15.82 -28.75 -8.56
N VAL A 96 14.95 -28.20 -7.73
CA VAL A 96 15.00 -28.32 -6.28
C VAL A 96 13.90 -29.27 -5.86
N GLU A 97 14.29 -30.36 -5.20
CA GLU A 97 13.35 -31.35 -4.65
C GLU A 97 13.01 -31.00 -3.21
N ASP A 98 11.73 -30.81 -2.93
CA ASP A 98 11.19 -30.69 -1.59
C ASP A 98 10.55 -32.02 -1.19
N PHE A 99 11.30 -32.81 -0.42
CA PHE A 99 10.93 -34.12 0.14
C PHE A 99 10.95 -35.32 -0.85
N ALA A 100 11.61 -36.40 -0.40
CA ALA A 100 12.44 -37.27 -1.26
C ALA A 100 11.76 -38.54 -1.85
N ALA A 101 10.54 -38.44 -2.37
CA ALA A 101 9.79 -39.65 -2.79
C ALA A 101 9.11 -39.59 -4.17
N THR A 102 9.17 -38.47 -4.90
CA THR A 102 8.36 -38.29 -6.13
C THR A 102 9.21 -38.06 -7.37
N THR A 103 8.64 -38.29 -8.55
CA THR A 103 9.37 -38.19 -9.83
C THR A 103 8.73 -37.19 -10.78
N LEU A 104 9.56 -36.43 -11.49
CA LEU A 104 9.17 -35.56 -12.60
C LEU A 104 9.51 -36.22 -13.93
N ASP A 105 8.53 -36.46 -14.80
CA ASP A 105 8.74 -37.08 -16.11
C ASP A 105 8.62 -36.03 -17.23
N LEU A 106 9.72 -35.81 -17.96
CA LEU A 106 9.74 -34.98 -19.16
C LEU A 106 9.32 -35.83 -20.36
N GLN A 107 8.32 -35.35 -21.10
CA GLN A 107 7.70 -36.08 -22.20
C GLN A 107 7.43 -35.15 -23.38
N TYR A 108 7.15 -35.73 -24.55
CA TYR A 108 6.69 -34.96 -25.71
C TYR A 108 5.50 -35.60 -26.41
N THR A 109 4.77 -34.76 -27.16
CA THR A 109 3.75 -35.20 -28.11
C THR A 109 3.80 -34.34 -29.38
N THR A 110 3.27 -34.88 -30.48
CA THR A 110 3.12 -34.17 -31.77
C THR A 110 1.67 -33.79 -32.06
N SER A 111 0.78 -34.00 -31.10
CA SER A 111 -0.65 -33.73 -31.24
C SER A 111 -1.24 -33.41 -29.87
N TYR A 112 -1.30 -32.13 -29.53
CA TYR A 112 -1.88 -31.63 -28.28
C TYR A 112 -3.06 -30.69 -28.57
N ALA A 113 -4.16 -30.86 -27.84
CA ALA A 113 -5.40 -30.09 -28.05
C ALA A 113 -5.91 -29.42 -26.75
N GLY A 114 -5.00 -29.16 -25.79
CA GLY A 114 -5.30 -28.49 -24.53
C GLY A 114 -5.71 -29.42 -23.37
N ASP A 115 -5.73 -30.74 -23.56
CA ASP A 115 -5.97 -31.72 -22.50
C ASP A 115 -4.86 -32.78 -22.52
N PRO A 116 -3.95 -32.79 -21.52
CA PRO A 116 -2.83 -33.73 -21.46
C PRO A 116 -3.29 -35.19 -21.38
N ALA A 117 -4.42 -35.46 -20.72
CA ALA A 117 -4.95 -36.81 -20.56
C ALA A 117 -5.53 -37.38 -21.85
N ALA A 118 -5.89 -36.52 -22.82
CA ALA A 118 -6.40 -36.92 -24.12
C ALA A 118 -5.29 -37.14 -25.17
N ALA A 119 -4.05 -36.75 -24.87
CA ALA A 119 -2.90 -36.88 -25.77
C ALA A 119 -2.11 -38.17 -25.50
N THR A 120 -1.29 -38.58 -26.47
CA THR A 120 -0.32 -39.66 -26.28
C THR A 120 1.06 -39.05 -26.14
N TRP A 121 1.70 -39.29 -24.98
CA TRP A 121 3.01 -38.76 -24.62
C TRP A 121 4.08 -39.83 -24.74
N THR A 122 5.28 -39.41 -25.13
CA THR A 122 6.48 -40.26 -25.18
C THR A 122 7.53 -39.67 -24.24
N SER A 123 7.98 -40.46 -23.26
CA SER A 123 8.98 -40.01 -22.28
C SER A 123 10.33 -39.75 -22.93
N LEU A 124 10.97 -38.67 -22.50
CA LEU A 124 12.32 -38.21 -22.81
C LEU A 124 13.27 -38.43 -21.63
N GLY A 125 12.75 -38.49 -20.40
CA GLY A 125 13.52 -38.77 -19.19
C GLY A 125 12.70 -38.57 -17.93
N THR A 126 13.08 -39.28 -16.87
CA THR A 126 12.47 -39.18 -15.54
C THR A 126 13.52 -38.72 -14.54
N TYR A 127 13.15 -37.80 -13.66
CA TYR A 127 14.03 -37.10 -12.73
C TYR A 127 13.49 -37.23 -11.30
N ASP A 128 14.36 -37.62 -10.37
CA ASP A 128 14.01 -38.02 -9.00
C ASP A 128 14.99 -37.47 -7.95
N ALA A 129 15.73 -36.42 -8.30
CA ALA A 129 16.70 -35.78 -7.41
C ALA A 129 16.87 -34.30 -7.78
N ALA A 130 17.26 -33.49 -6.81
CA ALA A 130 17.67 -32.11 -7.05
C ALA A 130 18.98 -32.01 -7.86
N GLY A 131 19.09 -30.97 -8.68
CA GLY A 131 20.29 -30.60 -9.44
C GLY A 131 20.01 -30.07 -10.84
N SER A 132 21.10 -29.83 -11.56
CA SER A 132 21.11 -29.36 -12.94
C SER A 132 20.97 -30.50 -13.94
N PHE A 133 20.03 -30.38 -14.88
CA PHE A 133 19.75 -31.42 -15.87
C PHE A 133 19.83 -30.88 -17.30
N SER A 134 20.29 -31.74 -18.21
CA SER A 134 20.31 -31.52 -19.66
C SER A 134 19.63 -32.70 -20.36
N ALA A 135 18.36 -32.54 -20.72
CA ALA A 135 17.59 -33.56 -21.43
C ALA A 135 17.89 -33.54 -22.94
N ASP A 136 18.22 -34.69 -23.52
CA ASP A 136 18.43 -34.83 -24.97
C ASP A 136 17.09 -34.82 -25.72
N LEU A 137 16.93 -33.87 -26.65
CA LEU A 137 15.74 -33.72 -27.48
C LEU A 137 15.91 -34.25 -28.90
N ALA A 138 16.95 -35.04 -29.19
CA ALA A 138 17.22 -35.60 -30.51
C ALA A 138 16.03 -36.38 -31.09
N ALA A 139 15.18 -36.97 -30.24
CA ALA A 139 13.97 -37.70 -30.65
C ALA A 139 12.94 -36.83 -31.38
N LEU A 140 12.98 -35.50 -31.18
CA LEU A 140 12.04 -34.55 -31.77
C LEU A 140 12.39 -34.18 -33.22
N THR A 141 13.66 -34.37 -33.61
CA THR A 141 14.24 -33.97 -34.90
C THR A 141 13.37 -34.36 -36.10
N GLY A 142 13.01 -33.39 -36.93
CA GLY A 142 12.23 -33.61 -38.15
C GLY A 142 10.71 -33.55 -37.95
N SER A 143 10.23 -33.31 -36.73
CA SER A 143 8.82 -33.11 -36.42
C SER A 143 8.39 -31.67 -36.72
N SER A 144 7.32 -31.49 -37.48
CA SER A 144 6.82 -30.15 -37.86
C SER A 144 6.09 -29.41 -36.74
N GLU A 145 5.74 -30.12 -35.66
CA GLU A 145 5.04 -29.57 -34.50
C GLU A 145 5.25 -30.52 -33.32
N VAL A 146 5.78 -29.98 -32.22
CA VAL A 146 6.05 -30.69 -30.98
C VAL A 146 5.61 -29.86 -29.78
N TYR A 147 5.12 -30.54 -28.76
CA TYR A 147 4.81 -30.00 -27.44
C TYR A 147 5.60 -30.80 -26.40
N LEU A 148 6.24 -30.11 -25.46
CA LEU A 148 6.86 -30.71 -24.28
C LEU A 148 5.87 -30.67 -23.11
N GLY A 149 5.90 -31.72 -22.29
CA GLY A 149 5.10 -31.84 -21.09
C GLY A 149 5.95 -32.34 -19.95
N LEU A 150 5.92 -31.65 -18.82
CA LEU A 150 6.48 -32.09 -17.55
C LEU A 150 5.33 -32.56 -16.67
N GLN A 151 5.32 -33.86 -16.41
CA GLN A 151 4.33 -34.49 -15.54
C GLN A 151 4.94 -34.70 -14.16
N TYR A 152 4.32 -34.08 -13.16
CA TYR A 152 4.63 -34.35 -11.76
C TYR A 152 3.78 -35.54 -11.28
N ALA A 153 4.42 -36.62 -10.86
CA ALA A 153 3.75 -37.82 -10.35
C ALA A 153 4.05 -38.01 -8.87
N ASP A 154 3.06 -37.76 -8.02
CA ASP A 154 3.12 -38.10 -6.61
C ASP A 154 3.07 -39.64 -6.44
N ASP A 155 3.93 -40.17 -5.57
CA ASP A 155 4.01 -41.60 -5.28
C ASP A 155 3.01 -42.02 -4.19
N GLY A 156 2.43 -41.04 -3.48
CA GLY A 156 1.38 -41.26 -2.51
C GLY A 156 1.81 -41.98 -1.24
N ALA A 157 3.13 -42.16 -1.05
CA ALA A 157 3.70 -42.94 0.03
C ALA A 157 4.02 -42.07 1.25
N ASP A 158 4.43 -40.82 1.01
CA ASP A 158 4.87 -39.87 2.02
C ASP A 158 4.04 -38.57 1.92
N GLY A 159 3.70 -37.96 3.07
CA GLY A 159 2.63 -36.96 3.13
C GLY A 159 2.74 -35.75 2.20
N TYR A 160 3.83 -34.99 2.27
CA TYR A 160 4.07 -33.79 1.45
C TYR A 160 5.27 -34.02 0.53
N SER A 161 5.14 -33.61 -0.73
CA SER A 161 6.19 -33.66 -1.75
C SER A 161 6.07 -32.46 -2.69
N GLY A 162 7.17 -32.06 -3.32
CA GLY A 162 7.17 -30.94 -4.24
C GLY A 162 8.46 -30.78 -5.04
N PHE A 163 8.37 -30.01 -6.12
CA PHE A 163 9.53 -29.59 -6.90
C PHE A 163 9.44 -28.11 -7.21
N THR A 164 10.58 -27.44 -7.23
CA THR A 164 10.75 -26.16 -7.91
C THR A 164 11.61 -26.37 -9.15
N LEU A 165 11.08 -25.94 -10.29
CA LEU A 165 11.72 -26.00 -11.60
C LEU A 165 12.11 -24.58 -12.02
N SER A 166 13.37 -24.34 -12.32
CA SER A 166 13.88 -23.04 -12.76
C SER A 166 14.88 -23.18 -13.90
N ASN A 167 15.33 -22.04 -14.45
CA ASN A 167 16.35 -21.99 -15.51
C ASN A 167 16.02 -22.87 -16.73
N ILE A 168 14.74 -22.92 -17.12
CA ILE A 168 14.26 -23.76 -18.21
C ILE A 168 14.63 -23.15 -19.56
N ALA A 169 15.57 -23.74 -20.29
CA ALA A 169 16.04 -23.20 -21.56
C ALA A 169 16.28 -24.29 -22.62
N LEU A 170 15.92 -24.01 -23.87
CA LEU A 170 16.38 -24.81 -25.00
C LEU A 170 17.80 -24.38 -25.37
N THR A 171 18.65 -25.36 -25.61
CA THR A 171 20.01 -25.13 -26.10
C THR A 171 20.28 -25.86 -27.40
N GLY A 172 21.27 -25.37 -28.15
CA GLY A 172 21.66 -25.91 -29.45
C GLY A 172 21.00 -25.19 -30.63
N ASP A 173 20.49 -25.96 -31.60
CA ASP A 173 19.76 -25.43 -32.75
C ASP A 173 18.33 -25.07 -32.32
N CYS A 174 17.98 -23.78 -32.39
CA CYS A 174 16.64 -23.34 -32.04
C CYS A 174 15.57 -23.79 -33.07
N PRO A 175 14.38 -24.21 -32.60
CA PRO A 175 13.22 -24.45 -33.45
C PRO A 175 12.92 -23.24 -34.35
N ALA A 176 12.40 -23.47 -35.56
CA ALA A 176 12.24 -22.39 -36.56
C ALA A 176 11.29 -21.26 -36.11
N ASP A 177 10.39 -21.57 -35.18
CA ASP A 177 9.41 -20.66 -34.60
C ASP A 177 9.85 -20.08 -33.23
N VAL A 178 11.08 -20.38 -32.78
CA VAL A 178 11.68 -19.86 -31.55
C VAL A 178 12.89 -19.02 -31.92
N THR A 179 12.88 -17.75 -31.54
CA THR A 179 13.99 -16.82 -31.79
C THR A 179 15.21 -17.15 -30.94
N VAL A 180 16.38 -16.66 -31.31
CA VAL A 180 17.56 -16.64 -30.44
C VAL A 180 17.50 -15.33 -29.68
N PHE A 181 17.84 -15.33 -28.37
CA PHE A 181 18.00 -14.09 -27.63
C PHE A 181 18.90 -13.12 -28.38
N GLU A 182 18.46 -11.87 -28.51
CA GLU A 182 19.27 -10.84 -29.18
C GLU A 182 20.57 -10.58 -28.40
N CYS A 183 20.54 -10.81 -27.08
CA CYS A 183 21.68 -10.81 -26.17
C CYS A 183 21.82 -12.17 -25.47
N PRO A 184 22.53 -13.14 -26.08
CA PRO A 184 22.60 -14.52 -25.56
C PRO A 184 23.27 -14.67 -24.19
N THR A 185 24.21 -13.79 -23.85
CA THR A 185 24.92 -13.84 -22.55
C THR A 185 24.03 -13.37 -21.41
N GLU A 186 23.23 -12.34 -21.66
CA GLU A 186 22.31 -11.76 -20.66
C GLU A 186 20.94 -12.45 -20.69
N MET A 187 20.72 -13.36 -21.64
CA MET A 187 19.42 -14.00 -21.91
C MET A 187 18.27 -12.99 -22.01
N ALA A 188 18.53 -11.92 -22.74
CA ALA A 188 17.60 -10.81 -22.89
C ALA A 188 17.45 -10.41 -24.36
N ASN A 189 16.32 -9.81 -24.67
CA ASN A 189 16.02 -9.18 -25.94
C ASN A 189 16.13 -7.66 -25.83
N PHE A 190 16.29 -6.97 -26.97
CA PHE A 190 16.34 -5.52 -26.96
C PHE A 190 15.01 -4.94 -26.46
N GLY A 191 15.08 -4.04 -25.49
CA GLY A 191 13.91 -3.45 -24.84
C GLY A 191 13.41 -4.20 -23.60
N ASP A 192 14.01 -5.34 -23.25
CA ASP A 192 13.75 -5.97 -21.96
C ASP A 192 14.26 -5.09 -20.82
N SER A 193 13.54 -5.08 -19.69
CA SER A 193 13.93 -4.33 -18.50
C SER A 193 15.20 -4.91 -17.89
N CYS A 194 16.08 -4.04 -17.41
CA CYS A 194 17.30 -4.40 -16.69
C CYS A 194 17.57 -3.37 -15.59
N ASP A 195 18.70 -3.47 -14.90
CA ASP A 195 19.17 -2.46 -13.93
C ASP A 195 20.63 -2.14 -14.28
N ASP A 196 20.91 -0.90 -14.67
CA ASP A 196 22.27 -0.45 -15.02
C ASP A 196 23.09 0.01 -13.80
N ALA A 197 22.48 -0.08 -12.60
CA ALA A 197 22.97 0.37 -11.30
C ALA A 197 23.31 1.87 -11.23
N ASP A 198 22.84 2.68 -12.19
CA ASP A 198 22.86 4.13 -12.14
C ASP A 198 21.55 4.66 -11.57
N ALA A 199 21.57 4.99 -10.27
CA ALA A 199 20.39 5.55 -9.59
C ALA A 199 19.88 6.88 -10.18
N THR A 200 20.55 7.47 -11.17
CA THR A 200 20.14 8.71 -11.85
C THR A 200 19.39 8.48 -13.17
N THR A 201 19.14 7.23 -13.52
CA THR A 201 18.32 6.83 -14.68
C THR A 201 17.05 6.09 -14.24
N PHE A 202 16.08 6.03 -15.14
CA PHE A 202 14.84 5.27 -14.99
C PHE A 202 14.47 4.57 -16.30
N ASP A 203 13.58 3.58 -16.22
CA ASP A 203 13.17 2.73 -17.36
C ASP A 203 14.37 2.13 -18.09
N ASP A 204 15.25 1.50 -17.31
CA ASP A 204 16.44 0.80 -17.78
C ASP A 204 16.08 -0.35 -18.71
N ILE A 205 16.66 -0.34 -19.92
CA ILE A 205 16.41 -1.36 -20.94
C ILE A 205 17.69 -1.88 -21.58
N ILE A 206 17.61 -3.11 -22.09
CA ILE A 206 18.67 -3.71 -22.89
C ILE A 206 18.71 -3.07 -24.28
N LEU A 207 19.87 -2.49 -24.62
CA LEU A 207 20.12 -1.80 -25.88
C LEU A 207 20.64 -2.74 -26.97
N GLY A 208 20.67 -2.25 -28.22
CA GLY A 208 21.12 -2.96 -29.42
C GLY A 208 22.57 -3.47 -29.41
N ASP A 209 23.36 -3.11 -28.39
CA ASP A 209 24.72 -3.59 -28.14
C ASP A 209 24.84 -4.46 -26.88
N CYS A 210 23.70 -4.89 -26.33
CA CYS A 210 23.57 -5.70 -25.11
C CYS A 210 24.07 -5.03 -23.84
N THR A 211 24.12 -3.69 -23.81
CA THR A 211 24.29 -2.94 -22.57
C THR A 211 22.94 -2.60 -21.95
N CYS A 212 22.87 -2.61 -20.63
CA CYS A 212 21.76 -2.03 -19.89
C CYS A 212 21.99 -0.52 -19.76
N ALA A 213 20.98 0.28 -20.10
CA ALA A 213 21.02 1.71 -19.87
C ALA A 213 19.61 2.27 -19.70
N GLY A 214 19.44 3.19 -18.75
CA GLY A 214 18.19 3.93 -18.57
C GLY A 214 18.14 5.30 -19.23
N THR A 215 16.97 5.92 -19.07
CA THR A 215 16.73 7.32 -19.43
C THR A 215 17.09 8.20 -18.25
N ALA A 216 17.95 9.20 -18.46
CA ALA A 216 18.30 10.15 -17.41
C ALA A 216 17.10 11.01 -17.00
N PHE A 217 16.93 11.25 -15.70
CA PHE A 217 15.96 12.22 -15.20
C PHE A 217 16.24 13.63 -15.75
N ASP A 218 15.18 14.38 -16.06
CA ASP A 218 15.32 15.81 -16.41
C ASP A 218 15.95 16.62 -15.26
N CYS A 219 15.68 16.20 -14.01
CA CYS A 219 16.21 16.77 -12.77
C CYS A 219 16.96 15.71 -11.94
N PRO A 220 18.26 15.49 -12.20
CA PRO A 220 19.02 14.37 -11.61
C PRO A 220 19.22 14.45 -10.10
N THR A 221 19.16 15.64 -9.48
CA THR A 221 19.30 15.77 -8.02
C THR A 221 18.04 15.38 -7.28
N GLU A 222 16.88 15.63 -7.89
CA GLU A 222 15.57 15.33 -7.33
C GLU A 222 15.04 13.96 -7.78
N LEU A 223 15.76 13.28 -8.69
CA LEU A 223 15.35 12.03 -9.33
C LEU A 223 13.93 12.12 -9.92
N ALA A 224 13.65 13.23 -10.62
CA ALA A 224 12.32 13.55 -11.16
C ALA A 224 12.40 14.12 -12.59
N ASN A 225 11.30 13.97 -13.32
CA ASN A 225 11.09 14.51 -14.66
C ASN A 225 10.21 15.75 -14.66
N PHE A 226 10.26 16.54 -15.73
CA PHE A 226 9.38 17.70 -15.85
C PHE A 226 7.91 17.27 -15.89
N GLY A 227 7.08 17.91 -15.06
CA GLY A 227 5.67 17.57 -14.91
C GLY A 227 5.37 16.49 -13.86
N ASP A 228 6.39 15.88 -13.26
CA ASP A 228 6.19 15.02 -12.09
C ASP A 228 5.64 15.85 -10.92
N ALA A 229 4.80 15.21 -10.11
CA ALA A 229 4.23 15.83 -8.92
C ALA A 229 5.33 16.13 -7.89
N CYS A 230 5.24 17.26 -7.23
CA CYS A 230 6.11 17.66 -6.13
C CYS A 230 5.32 18.53 -5.15
N ASP A 231 5.94 19.03 -4.09
CA ASP A 231 5.36 20.01 -3.17
C ASP A 231 6.31 21.20 -3.05
N ASP A 232 5.87 22.41 -3.42
CA ASP A 232 6.68 23.62 -3.35
C ASP A 232 6.66 24.30 -1.98
N ALA A 233 6.01 23.65 -1.00
CA ALA A 233 5.70 24.11 0.34
C ALA A 233 4.93 25.44 0.37
N ASN A 234 4.39 25.87 -0.79
CA ASN A 234 3.55 27.03 -0.91
C ASN A 234 2.09 26.58 -0.90
N ALA A 235 1.51 26.55 0.30
CA ALA A 235 0.09 26.22 0.49
C ALA A 235 -0.89 27.13 -0.29
N MET A 236 -0.42 28.21 -0.93
CA MET A 236 -1.24 29.04 -1.82
C MET A 236 -1.34 28.48 -3.24
N THR A 237 -0.67 27.36 -3.56
CA THR A 237 -0.70 26.71 -4.87
C THR A 237 -1.26 25.29 -4.80
N THR A 238 -1.77 24.82 -5.94
CA THR A 238 -2.31 23.48 -6.15
C THR A 238 -1.75 22.91 -7.44
N SER A 239 -1.73 21.59 -7.58
CA SER A 239 -1.15 20.92 -8.76
C SER A 239 0.32 21.30 -8.97
N ASP A 240 1.09 21.12 -7.91
CA ASP A 240 2.53 21.37 -7.83
C ASP A 240 3.28 20.37 -8.72
N ILE A 241 4.09 20.89 -9.64
CA ILE A 241 4.85 20.08 -10.59
C ILE A 241 6.29 20.56 -10.72
N ILE A 242 7.18 19.63 -11.07
CA ILE A 242 8.57 19.92 -11.40
C ILE A 242 8.63 20.72 -12.69
N GLN A 243 9.19 21.91 -12.60
CA GLN A 243 9.29 22.87 -13.68
C GLN A 243 10.54 22.64 -14.53
N GLY A 244 10.61 23.31 -15.70
CA GLY A 244 11.75 23.23 -16.62
C GLY A 244 13.09 23.73 -16.09
N ASP A 245 13.12 24.28 -14.87
CA ASP A 245 14.33 24.69 -14.14
C ASP A 245 14.58 23.83 -12.88
N CYS A 246 13.88 22.71 -12.74
CA CYS A 246 13.91 21.79 -11.61
C CYS A 246 13.44 22.40 -10.27
N SER A 247 12.76 23.54 -10.30
CA SER A 247 11.99 23.99 -9.13
C SER A 247 10.66 23.25 -9.06
N CYS A 248 10.18 23.00 -7.84
CA CYS A 248 8.78 22.68 -7.63
C CYS A 248 7.99 23.99 -7.61
N ALA A 249 6.89 24.06 -8.36
CA ALA A 249 5.96 25.18 -8.27
C ALA A 249 4.55 24.76 -8.66
N GLY A 250 3.55 25.23 -7.91
CA GLY A 250 2.14 24.99 -8.23
C GLY A 250 1.37 26.14 -8.85
N THR A 251 0.08 25.89 -9.05
CA THR A 251 -0.90 26.83 -9.59
C THR A 251 -1.68 27.51 -8.46
N PRO A 252 -1.67 28.85 -8.33
CA PRO A 252 -2.32 29.52 -7.21
C PRO A 252 -3.80 29.19 -7.05
N PHE A 253 -4.24 28.85 -5.82
CA PHE A 253 -5.65 28.71 -5.47
C PHE A 253 -6.31 30.09 -5.44
N VAL A 254 -7.33 30.30 -6.29
CA VAL A 254 -8.07 31.57 -6.37
C VAL A 254 -9.51 31.31 -5.96
N LEU A 255 -9.87 31.67 -4.73
CA LEU A 255 -11.27 31.76 -4.28
C LEU A 255 -11.99 32.82 -5.14
N ALA A 256 -13.16 32.45 -5.67
CA ALA A 256 -13.85 33.25 -6.68
C ALA A 256 -14.50 34.53 -6.12
N ASN A 257 -14.80 34.58 -4.81
CA ASN A 257 -15.47 35.70 -4.15
C ASN A 257 -14.71 36.13 -2.88
N ASP A 258 -14.85 37.39 -2.51
CA ASP A 258 -14.06 38.02 -1.43
C ASP A 258 -14.61 37.74 -0.01
N LEU A 259 -15.76 37.07 0.09
CA LEU A 259 -16.49 36.85 1.34
C LEU A 259 -17.13 35.45 1.35
N ILE A 260 -17.05 34.74 2.49
CA ILE A 260 -17.52 33.35 2.64
C ILE A 260 -18.17 33.11 4.01
N ILE A 261 -19.22 32.30 4.08
CA ILE A 261 -19.85 31.89 5.35
C ILE A 261 -18.98 30.80 5.97
N THR A 262 -18.50 30.99 7.19
CA THR A 262 -17.62 30.02 7.87
C THR A 262 -18.27 29.33 9.06
N ALA A 263 -19.31 29.93 9.65
CA ALA A 263 -20.10 29.27 10.67
C ALA A 263 -21.56 29.69 10.64
N VAL A 264 -22.43 28.78 11.08
CA VAL A 264 -23.83 29.05 11.42
C VAL A 264 -24.10 28.43 12.78
N PHE A 265 -24.70 29.17 13.71
CA PHE A 265 -24.87 28.71 15.09
C PHE A 265 -26.24 29.09 15.66
N ASP A 266 -26.76 28.20 16.50
CA ASP A 266 -28.00 28.33 17.25
C ASP A 266 -27.74 27.96 18.71
N GLY A 267 -27.71 28.94 19.60
CA GLY A 267 -27.20 28.77 20.95
C GLY A 267 -28.19 28.10 21.91
N SER A 268 -27.66 27.49 22.96
CA SER A 268 -28.42 26.69 23.94
C SER A 268 -28.96 27.48 25.15
N LEU A 269 -28.69 28.79 25.24
CA LEU A 269 -29.17 29.60 26.37
C LEU A 269 -30.69 29.76 26.32
N PRO A 270 -31.36 30.07 27.46
CA PRO A 270 -32.81 30.27 27.48
C PRO A 270 -33.29 31.29 26.44
N GLY A 271 -34.03 30.80 25.44
CA GLY A 271 -34.43 31.60 24.26
C GLY A 271 -33.74 31.17 22.96
N GLY A 272 -32.86 30.17 23.02
CA GLY A 272 -32.12 29.64 21.89
C GLY A 272 -31.00 30.57 21.45
N THR A 273 -30.35 31.30 22.37
CA THR A 273 -29.37 32.36 22.05
C THR A 273 -27.94 31.97 22.45
N PRO A 274 -26.89 32.55 21.83
CA PRO A 274 -26.91 33.43 20.66
C PRO A 274 -27.17 32.70 19.33
N LYS A 275 -27.70 33.40 18.32
CA LYS A 275 -28.01 32.86 16.99
C LYS A 275 -27.36 33.74 15.93
N GLY A 276 -26.73 33.14 14.93
CA GLY A 276 -26.07 33.93 13.91
C GLY A 276 -25.15 33.16 12.99
N VAL A 277 -24.33 33.94 12.29
CA VAL A 277 -23.32 33.45 11.36
C VAL A 277 -21.98 34.13 11.59
N GLU A 278 -20.93 33.39 11.27
CA GLU A 278 -19.58 33.91 11.08
C GLU A 278 -19.28 33.96 9.58
N VAL A 279 -18.67 35.06 9.16
CA VAL A 279 -18.30 35.33 7.77
C VAL A 279 -16.83 35.70 7.73
N TYR A 280 -16.07 35.09 6.84
CA TYR A 280 -14.64 35.34 6.66
C TYR A 280 -14.36 36.18 5.43
N VAL A 281 -13.41 37.11 5.57
CA VAL A 281 -12.98 38.04 4.52
C VAL A 281 -11.76 37.48 3.81
N VAL A 282 -11.94 36.98 2.59
CA VAL A 282 -10.88 36.35 1.79
C VAL A 282 -9.90 37.39 1.26
N ASN A 283 -10.42 38.49 0.70
CA ASN A 283 -9.64 39.60 0.17
C ASN A 283 -10.10 40.92 0.79
N GLU A 284 -9.25 41.95 0.78
CA GLU A 284 -9.58 43.28 1.31
C GLU A 284 -10.82 43.87 0.61
N ILE A 285 -11.84 44.22 1.39
CA ILE A 285 -13.10 44.81 0.94
C ILE A 285 -13.16 46.27 1.37
N THR A 286 -13.29 47.19 0.42
CA THR A 286 -13.32 48.62 0.73
C THR A 286 -14.69 49.13 1.19
N ASP A 287 -15.77 48.41 0.85
CA ASP A 287 -17.14 48.79 1.13
C ASP A 287 -18.03 47.54 1.20
N LEU A 288 -18.36 47.10 2.42
CA LEU A 288 -19.20 45.93 2.65
C LEU A 288 -20.65 46.11 2.18
N SER A 289 -21.11 47.34 1.89
CA SER A 289 -22.52 47.58 1.51
C SER A 289 -22.94 46.98 0.17
N VAL A 290 -21.99 46.43 -0.59
CA VAL A 290 -22.26 45.61 -1.77
C VAL A 290 -22.68 44.19 -1.41
N TYR A 291 -22.45 43.73 -0.17
CA TYR A 291 -22.81 42.40 0.31
C TYR A 291 -24.10 42.41 1.14
N GLY A 292 -24.68 41.23 1.33
CA GLY A 292 -25.85 41.06 2.16
C GLY A 292 -26.09 39.61 2.57
N LEU A 293 -27.05 39.41 3.47
CA LEU A 293 -27.44 38.09 3.97
C LEU A 293 -28.95 37.90 3.86
N ALA A 294 -29.39 36.65 3.77
CA ALA A 294 -30.76 36.24 4.00
C ALA A 294 -30.80 34.95 4.82
N SER A 295 -31.87 34.74 5.57
CA SER A 295 -32.15 33.44 6.18
C SER A 295 -33.42 32.86 5.59
N ILE A 296 -33.44 31.54 5.41
CA ILE A 296 -34.53 30.84 4.74
C ILE A 296 -35.20 29.95 5.76
N THR A 297 -36.29 30.46 6.34
CA THR A 297 -36.98 29.77 7.40
C THR A 297 -37.80 28.60 6.88
N ASN A 298 -37.59 27.39 7.37
CA ASN A 298 -38.36 26.18 7.00
C ASN A 298 -38.42 25.91 5.47
N GLY A 299 -37.30 26.02 4.76
CA GLY A 299 -37.17 25.56 3.37
C GLY A 299 -38.11 26.23 2.36
N GLN A 300 -38.41 27.52 2.50
CA GLN A 300 -39.37 28.24 1.63
C GLN A 300 -38.77 28.71 0.29
N GLY A 301 -37.51 28.37 0.01
CA GLY A 301 -36.74 28.88 -1.11
C GLY A 301 -36.19 30.29 -0.85
N SER A 302 -35.26 30.72 -1.71
CA SER A 302 -34.56 32.00 -1.57
C SER A 302 -35.54 33.20 -1.48
N PRO A 303 -35.49 34.00 -0.40
CA PRO A 303 -36.30 35.21 -0.24
C PRO A 303 -35.71 36.43 -0.96
N GLY A 304 -34.50 36.30 -1.52
CA GLY A 304 -33.65 37.41 -1.91
C GLY A 304 -32.96 38.06 -0.70
N GLN A 305 -32.03 38.97 -0.94
CA GLN A 305 -31.26 39.66 0.10
C GLN A 305 -32.17 40.42 1.09
N GLU A 306 -32.06 40.10 2.40
CA GLU A 306 -32.89 40.67 3.47
C GLU A 306 -32.12 41.66 4.36
N PHE A 307 -30.82 41.41 4.54
CA PHE A 307 -29.89 42.28 5.23
C PHE A 307 -28.84 42.80 4.25
N THR A 308 -28.49 44.07 4.36
CA THR A 308 -27.39 44.69 3.61
C THR A 308 -26.39 45.22 4.62
N PHE A 309 -25.12 44.87 4.48
CA PHE A 309 -24.10 45.38 5.39
C PHE A 309 -24.00 46.92 5.29
N PRO A 310 -23.59 47.61 6.36
CA PRO A 310 -23.24 49.03 6.28
C PRO A 310 -22.01 49.25 5.39
N ALA A 311 -21.79 50.51 4.99
CA ALA A 311 -20.65 50.90 4.16
C ALA A 311 -19.35 51.00 4.98
N ASP A 312 -18.90 49.85 5.50
CA ASP A 312 -17.70 49.69 6.30
C ASP A 312 -16.61 48.94 5.49
N PRO A 313 -15.31 49.25 5.67
CA PRO A 313 -14.23 48.45 5.11
C PRO A 313 -13.96 47.20 5.96
N ALA A 314 -13.41 46.14 5.34
CA ALA A 314 -12.92 44.93 6.01
C ALA A 314 -11.58 44.47 5.42
N ALA A 315 -10.64 44.07 6.27
CA ALA A 315 -9.33 43.60 5.86
C ALA A 315 -9.36 42.09 5.53
N ALA A 316 -8.47 41.66 4.64
CA ALA A 316 -8.28 40.23 4.37
C ALA A 316 -7.88 39.50 5.66
N GLY A 317 -8.54 38.38 5.95
CA GLY A 317 -8.37 37.61 7.18
C GLY A 317 -9.30 38.02 8.34
N ASP A 318 -10.12 39.06 8.17
CA ASP A 318 -11.09 39.45 9.20
C ASP A 318 -12.23 38.43 9.31
N PHE A 319 -12.70 38.23 10.55
CA PHE A 319 -13.94 37.52 10.85
C PHE A 319 -15.03 38.51 11.23
N ILE A 320 -16.19 38.37 10.59
CA ILE A 320 -17.37 39.20 10.78
C ILE A 320 -18.49 38.35 11.38
N TYR A 321 -18.97 38.74 12.55
CA TYR A 321 -20.04 38.06 13.27
C TYR A 321 -21.36 38.83 13.11
N VAL A 322 -22.39 38.15 12.61
CA VAL A 322 -23.73 38.70 12.41
C VAL A 322 -24.72 37.89 13.24
N THR A 323 -25.40 38.54 14.19
CA THR A 323 -26.24 37.87 15.21
C THR A 323 -27.63 38.50 15.32
N ALA A 324 -28.60 37.77 15.86
CA ALA A 324 -29.90 38.31 16.25
C ALA A 324 -29.89 39.04 17.60
N ASN A 325 -28.86 38.83 18.43
CA ASN A 325 -28.79 39.28 19.82
C ASN A 325 -27.38 39.72 20.20
N ASP A 326 -27.25 40.90 20.82
CA ASP A 326 -25.97 41.49 21.25
C ASP A 326 -25.50 40.91 22.59
N LEU A 327 -26.25 41.14 23.67
CA LEU A 327 -25.82 40.82 25.03
C LEU A 327 -25.57 39.32 25.26
N ASP A 328 -26.40 38.47 24.66
CA ASP A 328 -26.27 37.01 24.81
C ASP A 328 -25.08 36.47 24.00
N PHE A 329 -24.75 37.11 22.86
CA PHE A 329 -23.56 36.77 22.07
C PHE A 329 -22.28 37.11 22.85
N ASP A 330 -22.17 38.36 23.34
CA ASP A 330 -21.07 38.82 24.19
C ASP A 330 -20.84 37.90 25.38
N THR A 331 -21.93 37.50 26.04
CA THR A 331 -21.87 36.66 27.23
C THR A 331 -21.39 35.26 26.90
N PHE A 332 -21.85 34.67 25.79
CA PHE A 332 -21.54 33.29 25.43
C PHE A 332 -20.15 33.13 24.82
N PHE A 333 -19.74 34.01 23.91
CA PHE A 333 -18.46 33.91 23.20
C PHE A 333 -17.34 34.74 23.84
N GLY A 334 -17.66 35.71 24.70
CA GLY A 334 -16.66 36.53 25.40
C GLY A 334 -16.05 37.67 24.57
N PHE A 335 -16.61 37.94 23.38
CA PHE A 335 -16.25 39.05 22.51
C PHE A 335 -17.51 39.61 21.80
N GLY A 336 -17.37 40.81 21.23
CA GLY A 336 -18.48 41.54 20.60
C GLY A 336 -18.76 41.16 19.15
N GLU A 337 -20.04 41.16 18.76
CA GLU A 337 -20.44 41.03 17.37
C GLU A 337 -20.08 42.25 16.53
N ASN A 338 -20.08 42.08 15.20
CA ASN A 338 -19.94 43.20 14.27
C ASN A 338 -21.29 43.82 13.93
N TYR A 339 -22.32 42.99 13.71
CA TYR A 339 -23.63 43.44 13.26
C TYR A 339 -24.78 42.68 13.92
N VAL A 340 -25.84 43.40 14.27
CA VAL A 340 -27.08 42.84 14.83
C VAL A 340 -28.23 43.00 13.84
N THR A 341 -28.90 41.90 13.51
CA THR A 341 -30.05 41.90 12.58
C THR A 341 -31.06 40.81 12.93
N GLY A 342 -32.34 41.13 12.83
CA GLY A 342 -33.42 40.14 13.03
C GLY A 342 -33.47 39.04 11.95
N VAL A 343 -32.75 39.21 10.84
CA VAL A 343 -32.60 38.18 9.79
C VAL A 343 -31.89 36.95 10.34
N MET A 344 -30.98 37.10 11.32
CA MET A 344 -30.29 35.97 11.95
C MET A 344 -31.10 35.32 13.09
N GLY A 345 -32.43 35.50 13.11
CA GLY A 345 -33.34 34.87 14.05
C GLY A 345 -33.65 33.40 13.73
N ILE A 346 -32.61 32.63 13.39
CA ILE A 346 -32.66 31.24 12.94
C ILE A 346 -32.91 30.25 14.10
N ASN A 347 -33.44 29.05 13.83
CA ASN A 347 -33.80 28.08 14.87
C ASN A 347 -33.20 26.67 14.70
N GLY A 348 -32.03 26.60 14.05
CA GLY A 348 -31.21 25.39 14.02
C GLY A 348 -31.46 24.46 12.84
N ASP A 349 -32.32 24.86 11.92
CA ASP A 349 -32.76 24.09 10.76
C ASP A 349 -32.98 24.99 9.52
N ASP A 350 -32.45 26.23 9.57
CA ASP A 350 -32.64 27.24 8.54
C ASP A 350 -31.40 27.37 7.64
N ALA A 351 -31.63 27.59 6.35
CA ALA A 351 -30.55 27.87 5.42
C ALA A 351 -30.17 29.36 5.44
N ILE A 352 -28.92 29.68 5.06
CA ILE A 352 -28.39 31.04 4.97
C ILE A 352 -27.84 31.26 3.57
N GLU A 353 -28.15 32.40 2.95
CA GLU A 353 -27.54 32.84 1.69
C GLU A 353 -26.72 34.10 1.91
N LEU A 354 -25.52 34.15 1.32
CA LEU A 354 -24.66 35.31 1.22
C LEU A 354 -24.74 35.90 -0.19
N TYR A 355 -24.85 37.22 -0.26
CA TYR A 355 -25.06 37.96 -1.50
C TYR A 355 -23.91 38.91 -1.79
N GLU A 356 -23.60 39.10 -3.07
CA GLU A 356 -22.85 40.23 -3.61
C GLU A 356 -23.66 40.89 -4.73
N GLN A 357 -23.91 42.20 -4.61
CA GLN A 357 -24.67 42.99 -5.58
C GLN A 357 -26.04 42.37 -5.93
N GLY A 358 -26.66 41.69 -4.97
CA GLY A 358 -27.93 40.99 -5.11
C GLY A 358 -27.87 39.62 -5.79
N THR A 359 -26.67 39.07 -6.03
CA THR A 359 -26.46 37.69 -6.53
C THR A 359 -25.96 36.81 -5.38
N VAL A 360 -26.46 35.58 -5.26
CA VAL A 360 -25.98 34.62 -4.25
C VAL A 360 -24.56 34.17 -4.60
N ILE A 361 -23.64 34.33 -3.66
CA ILE A 361 -22.23 33.96 -3.79
C ILE A 361 -21.84 32.79 -2.88
N ASP A 362 -22.58 32.54 -1.81
CA ASP A 362 -22.38 31.40 -0.92
C ASP A 362 -23.70 30.99 -0.23
N VAL A 363 -23.80 29.73 0.18
CA VAL A 363 -24.99 29.19 0.84
C VAL A 363 -24.63 28.13 1.88
N PHE A 364 -25.31 28.17 3.02
CA PHE A 364 -25.34 27.10 4.01
C PHE A 364 -26.77 26.53 4.09
N GLY A 365 -26.91 25.21 4.07
CA GLY A 365 -28.21 24.53 4.13
C GLY A 365 -28.97 24.48 2.80
N GLU A 366 -29.93 23.57 2.71
CA GLU A 366 -30.77 23.39 1.51
C GLU A 366 -31.96 24.37 1.52
N ILE A 367 -31.98 25.36 0.62
CA ILE A 367 -32.96 26.46 0.65
C ILE A 367 -34.43 26.02 0.45
N ASP A 368 -34.66 24.88 -0.19
CA ASP A 368 -36.00 24.35 -0.49
C ASP A 368 -36.40 23.20 0.47
N ASN A 369 -35.60 22.92 1.50
CA ASN A 369 -35.86 21.87 2.47
C ASN A 369 -35.77 22.39 3.91
N ASP A 370 -36.66 21.91 4.75
CA ASP A 370 -36.56 22.13 6.20
C ASP A 370 -35.41 21.25 6.74
N GLY A 371 -34.46 21.87 7.45
CA GLY A 371 -33.28 21.19 7.99
C GLY A 371 -33.59 20.22 9.13
N THR A 372 -34.80 20.25 9.71
CA THR A 372 -35.21 19.38 10.82
C THR A 372 -34.96 17.90 10.50
N GLY A 373 -34.16 17.22 11.32
CA GLY A 373 -33.83 15.80 11.19
C GLY A 373 -32.88 15.46 10.04
N THR A 374 -32.28 16.46 9.40
CA THR A 374 -31.24 16.28 8.36
C THR A 374 -29.84 16.30 8.97
N ALA A 375 -28.83 15.95 8.17
CA ALA A 375 -27.44 15.96 8.62
C ALA A 375 -26.90 17.38 8.91
N TRP A 376 -27.50 18.41 8.30
CA TRP A 376 -27.14 19.80 8.52
C TRP A 376 -27.99 20.50 9.59
N GLU A 377 -28.78 19.76 10.38
CA GLU A 377 -29.47 20.29 11.56
C GLU A 377 -28.47 20.68 12.66
N TYR A 378 -28.60 21.92 13.16
CA TYR A 378 -27.71 22.54 14.14
C TYR A 378 -28.47 23.19 15.31
N GLN A 379 -29.69 22.73 15.62
CA GLN A 379 -30.46 23.20 16.78
C GLN A 379 -29.68 23.06 18.09
N ASP A 380 -29.61 24.15 18.86
CA ASP A 380 -28.78 24.27 20.06
C ASP A 380 -27.31 23.80 19.80
N GLY A 381 -26.80 24.10 18.60
CA GLY A 381 -25.54 23.62 18.05
C GLY A 381 -24.94 24.58 17.00
N TRP A 382 -24.09 24.06 16.14
CA TRP A 382 -23.44 24.81 15.06
C TRP A 382 -23.06 23.92 13.87
N ALA A 383 -22.89 24.58 12.73
CA ALA A 383 -22.17 24.09 11.58
C ALA A 383 -20.97 25.01 11.29
N TYR A 384 -19.86 24.42 10.91
CA TYR A 384 -18.60 25.12 10.67
C TYR A 384 -17.99 24.65 9.36
N ARG A 385 -17.53 25.58 8.53
CA ARG A 385 -16.99 25.28 7.22
C ARG A 385 -15.60 24.66 7.35
N ASN A 386 -15.36 23.60 6.60
CA ASN A 386 -14.05 22.95 6.50
C ASN A 386 -13.08 23.89 5.76
N CYS A 387 -11.82 23.94 6.19
CA CYS A 387 -10.77 24.68 5.47
C CYS A 387 -10.69 24.25 4.00
N GLU A 388 -10.20 25.14 3.12
CA GLU A 388 -10.09 24.93 1.66
C GLU A 388 -11.41 24.71 0.90
N THR A 389 -12.56 24.80 1.58
CA THR A 389 -13.87 24.65 0.94
C THR A 389 -14.62 25.96 0.77
N GLY A 390 -15.51 26.00 -0.22
CA GLY A 390 -16.36 27.14 -0.59
C GLY A 390 -15.63 28.30 -1.27
N PRO A 391 -16.30 29.46 -1.47
CA PRO A 391 -17.75 29.65 -1.36
C PRO A 391 -18.51 28.82 -2.41
N ASP A 392 -19.69 28.30 -2.05
CA ASP A 392 -20.43 27.27 -2.80
C ASP A 392 -21.41 27.84 -3.85
N GLY A 393 -21.38 29.16 -4.08
CA GLY A 393 -22.36 29.82 -4.95
C GLY A 393 -23.77 29.65 -4.39
N SER A 394 -24.70 29.18 -5.22
CA SER A 394 -26.12 29.02 -4.86
C SER A 394 -26.54 27.56 -4.61
N THR A 395 -25.60 26.64 -4.39
CA THR A 395 -25.91 25.22 -4.18
C THR A 395 -25.15 24.72 -2.97
N PHE A 396 -25.86 24.23 -1.96
CA PHE A 396 -25.26 23.73 -0.74
C PHE A 396 -24.46 22.45 -1.00
N VAL A 397 -23.26 22.38 -0.44
CA VAL A 397 -22.37 21.22 -0.52
C VAL A 397 -22.09 20.74 0.90
N GLU A 398 -22.85 19.75 1.36
CA GLU A 398 -22.78 19.24 2.74
C GLU A 398 -21.35 18.81 3.16
N ALA A 399 -20.57 18.24 2.24
CA ALA A 399 -19.19 17.80 2.51
C ALA A 399 -18.21 18.94 2.88
N ASN A 400 -18.60 20.19 2.60
CA ASN A 400 -17.80 21.36 2.93
C ASN A 400 -17.96 21.80 4.39
N TRP A 401 -18.74 21.08 5.19
CA TRP A 401 -19.12 21.47 6.54
C TRP A 401 -18.89 20.35 7.56
N SER A 402 -18.53 20.76 8.75
CA SER A 402 -18.53 19.97 9.98
C SER A 402 -19.67 20.44 10.88
N PHE A 403 -20.30 19.51 11.59
CA PHE A 403 -21.50 19.78 12.39
C PHE A 403 -21.29 19.33 13.81
N SER A 404 -21.73 20.14 14.78
CA SER A 404 -21.81 19.69 16.17
C SER A 404 -22.93 18.66 16.39
N GLY A 405 -23.91 18.65 15.48
CA GLY A 405 -25.21 18.02 15.68
C GLY A 405 -26.09 18.78 16.68
N VAL A 406 -27.32 18.29 16.86
CA VAL A 406 -28.32 18.86 17.78
C VAL A 406 -27.81 18.81 19.22
N ASN A 407 -28.00 19.89 19.97
CA ASN A 407 -27.51 20.09 21.34
C ASN A 407 -25.98 20.12 21.47
N GLY A 408 -25.25 20.41 20.39
CA GLY A 408 -23.79 20.54 20.44
C GLY A 408 -23.30 21.59 21.44
N LEU A 409 -24.07 22.65 21.65
CA LEU A 409 -23.77 23.72 22.61
C LEU A 409 -24.37 23.47 24.00
N GLU A 410 -25.01 22.32 24.25
CA GLU A 410 -25.68 22.02 25.52
C GLU A 410 -24.68 21.83 26.67
N GLY A 411 -25.12 22.20 27.89
CA GLY A 411 -24.35 22.00 29.11
C GLY A 411 -23.31 23.08 29.43
N GLY A 412 -23.01 23.97 28.48
CA GLY A 412 -22.15 25.14 28.67
C GLY A 412 -22.96 26.40 29.03
N THR A 413 -22.39 27.26 29.88
CA THR A 413 -22.89 28.64 30.05
C THR A 413 -22.19 29.64 29.11
N ASP A 414 -21.13 29.17 28.46
CA ASP A 414 -20.32 29.87 27.47
C ASP A 414 -19.79 28.83 26.45
N ASN A 415 -19.23 29.31 25.33
CA ASN A 415 -18.75 28.45 24.26
C ASN A 415 -17.66 27.47 24.74
N ALA A 416 -16.78 27.91 25.65
CA ALA A 416 -15.66 27.10 26.14
C ALA A 416 -16.10 25.92 27.02
N THR A 417 -17.28 26.02 27.65
CA THR A 417 -17.83 24.98 28.54
C THR A 417 -18.89 24.11 27.89
N ALA A 418 -19.23 24.36 26.62
CA ALA A 418 -20.17 23.58 25.83
C ALA A 418 -19.67 22.14 25.59
N ALA A 419 -20.60 21.21 25.33
CA ALA A 419 -20.27 19.83 24.97
C ALA A 419 -19.42 19.73 23.70
N SER A 420 -19.69 20.58 22.71
CA SER A 420 -18.95 20.76 21.48
C SER A 420 -18.79 22.26 21.20
N PRO A 421 -17.69 22.89 21.67
CA PRO A 421 -17.43 24.31 21.42
C PRO A 421 -17.36 24.64 19.93
N LEU A 422 -17.98 25.74 19.50
CA LEU A 422 -17.83 26.29 18.14
C LEU A 422 -16.38 26.78 17.96
N PRO A 423 -15.66 26.35 16.92
CA PRO A 423 -14.30 26.82 16.63
C PRO A 423 -14.28 28.23 16.00
N VAL A 424 -14.78 29.23 16.73
CA VAL A 424 -14.86 30.64 16.28
C VAL A 424 -13.53 31.19 15.79
N GLY A 425 -13.54 31.92 14.68
CA GLY A 425 -12.39 32.64 14.14
C GLY A 425 -11.22 31.75 13.72
N SER A 426 -11.47 30.48 13.40
CA SER A 426 -10.42 29.50 13.10
C SER A 426 -10.34 29.10 11.64
N TYR A 427 -11.23 29.61 10.78
CA TYR A 427 -11.30 29.24 9.38
C TYR A 427 -10.03 29.74 8.70
N MET A 428 -9.48 28.88 7.85
CA MET A 428 -8.34 29.21 7.03
C MET A 428 -8.63 28.79 5.61
N THR A 429 -8.16 29.60 4.68
CA THR A 429 -8.23 29.30 3.24
C THR A 429 -7.31 28.14 2.84
N THR A 430 -6.48 27.65 3.76
CA THR A 430 -5.60 26.49 3.62
C THR A 430 -5.69 25.61 4.87
N CYS A 431 -5.67 24.28 4.70
CA CYS A 431 -5.76 23.31 5.78
C CYS A 431 -4.41 23.03 6.48
N ALA A 432 -3.35 23.72 6.07
CA ALA A 432 -1.96 23.45 6.46
C ALA A 432 -1.58 23.80 7.91
N ALA A 433 -2.53 23.99 8.84
CA ALA A 433 -2.20 24.02 10.27
C ALA A 433 -2.74 22.81 11.04
N MET A 434 -3.18 21.75 10.34
CA MET A 434 -3.73 20.55 10.97
C MET A 434 -3.19 19.22 10.41
N GLY A 435 -2.43 19.24 9.30
CA GLY A 435 -1.76 18.06 8.74
C GLY A 435 -0.34 17.89 9.30
N GLY A 436 -0.02 16.69 9.74
CA GLY A 436 1.31 16.31 10.23
C GLY A 436 1.25 14.92 10.86
N CYS A 437 2.39 14.38 11.28
CA CYS A 437 2.39 13.07 11.91
C CYS A 437 1.67 13.08 13.27
N ILE A 438 0.56 12.34 13.39
CA ILE A 438 -0.20 12.22 14.63
C ILE A 438 0.23 11.04 15.51
N ASP A 439 1.15 10.18 15.05
CA ASP A 439 1.67 9.07 15.84
C ASP A 439 2.76 9.55 16.80
N GLU A 440 2.48 9.46 18.11
CA GLU A 440 3.41 9.85 19.18
C GLU A 440 4.73 9.04 19.19
N ASN A 441 4.78 7.91 18.48
CA ASN A 441 5.97 7.06 18.37
C ASN A 441 6.83 7.38 17.14
N ALA A 442 6.35 8.26 16.24
CA ALA A 442 7.14 8.71 15.11
C ALA A 442 8.15 9.80 15.52
N SER A 443 9.27 9.87 14.80
CA SER A 443 10.35 10.82 15.08
C SER A 443 9.99 12.27 14.75
N ASN A 444 8.98 12.46 13.91
CA ASN A 444 8.45 13.77 13.51
C ASN A 444 7.01 13.99 14.00
N TYR A 445 6.60 13.34 15.10
CA TYR A 445 5.31 13.59 15.74
C TYR A 445 5.05 15.10 15.94
N ASP A 446 3.93 15.57 15.39
CA ASP A 446 3.47 16.93 15.55
C ASP A 446 2.24 16.98 16.46
N MET A 447 2.43 17.55 17.65
CA MET A 447 1.35 17.71 18.63
C MET A 447 0.25 18.71 18.20
N ALA A 448 0.49 19.51 17.16
CA ALA A 448 -0.48 20.42 16.57
C ALA A 448 -1.24 19.79 15.40
N ALA A 449 -0.77 18.65 14.87
CA ALA A 449 -1.48 17.91 13.85
C ALA A 449 -2.71 17.20 14.44
N VAL A 450 -3.81 17.22 13.69
CA VAL A 450 -5.05 16.49 14.01
C VAL A 450 -5.47 15.56 12.86
N ILE A 451 -4.83 15.68 11.70
CA ILE A 451 -5.03 14.86 10.52
C ILE A 451 -3.65 14.27 10.19
N ASP A 452 -3.58 12.94 10.14
CA ASP A 452 -2.40 12.24 9.63
C ASP A 452 -2.28 12.51 8.13
N ASP A 453 -1.18 13.15 7.73
CA ASP A 453 -0.85 13.42 6.33
C ASP A 453 0.06 12.34 5.72
N GLY A 454 0.34 11.26 6.46
CA GLY A 454 1.24 10.20 6.04
C GLY A 454 2.72 10.57 6.12
N SER A 455 3.06 11.72 6.71
CA SER A 455 4.44 12.17 6.86
C SER A 455 5.22 11.44 7.96
N CYS A 456 4.61 10.55 8.76
CA CYS A 456 5.26 9.91 9.90
C CYS A 456 6.57 9.20 9.56
N GLU A 457 7.67 9.67 10.14
CA GLU A 457 9.01 9.10 10.00
C GLU A 457 9.31 8.18 11.17
N TYR A 458 9.50 6.89 10.90
CA TYR A 458 9.95 5.92 11.88
C TYR A 458 11.43 5.63 11.66
N LEU A 459 12.24 6.03 12.64
CA LEU A 459 13.65 5.77 12.71
C LEU A 459 13.90 4.50 13.53
N GLY A 460 14.84 3.68 13.10
CA GLY A 460 15.20 2.45 13.79
C GLY A 460 16.00 1.52 12.90
N CYS A 461 16.50 0.43 13.46
CA CYS A 461 17.29 -0.53 12.71
C CYS A 461 16.46 -1.16 11.59
N THR A 462 16.88 -0.99 10.33
CA THR A 462 16.19 -1.53 9.15
C THR A 462 16.71 -2.91 8.74
N ASP A 463 17.76 -3.41 9.39
CA ASP A 463 18.37 -4.70 9.08
C ASP A 463 17.80 -5.81 9.98
N TYR A 464 17.08 -6.74 9.37
CA TYR A 464 16.44 -7.88 10.04
C TYR A 464 17.43 -8.85 10.70
N LEU A 465 18.73 -8.76 10.39
CA LEU A 465 19.78 -9.55 11.02
C LEU A 465 20.18 -9.03 12.41
N PHE A 466 19.59 -7.94 12.90
CA PHE A 466 19.89 -7.36 14.22
C PHE A 466 18.71 -7.46 15.17
N VAL A 467 19.00 -7.61 16.47
CA VAL A 467 17.99 -7.75 17.54
C VAL A 467 17.11 -6.50 17.66
N GLU A 468 17.67 -5.33 17.34
CA GLU A 468 16.99 -4.04 17.38
C GLU A 468 16.13 -3.75 16.13
N TYR A 469 15.99 -4.72 15.20
CA TYR A 469 15.21 -4.56 13.98
C TYR A 469 13.80 -4.02 14.27
N ASN A 470 13.46 -2.90 13.63
CA ASN A 470 12.15 -2.30 13.70
C ASN A 470 11.47 -2.45 12.32
N PRO A 471 10.43 -3.30 12.19
CA PRO A 471 9.75 -3.52 10.92
C PRO A 471 8.97 -2.29 10.41
N TYR A 472 8.83 -1.24 11.23
CA TYR A 472 8.22 0.02 10.83
C TYR A 472 9.25 1.07 10.42
N ALA A 473 10.54 0.85 10.66
CA ALA A 473 11.57 1.82 10.33
C ALA A 473 11.82 1.84 8.82
N LEU A 474 11.78 3.04 8.23
CA LEU A 474 12.11 3.27 6.81
C LEU A 474 13.52 3.86 6.65
N THR A 475 14.17 4.22 7.74
CA THR A 475 15.51 4.83 7.75
C THR A 475 16.30 4.35 8.96
N ASP A 476 17.49 3.82 8.71
CA ASP A 476 18.41 3.37 9.76
C ASP A 476 18.98 4.56 10.54
N ASP A 477 18.78 4.53 11.86
CA ASP A 477 19.31 5.53 12.79
C ASP A 477 20.62 5.09 13.46
N GLY A 478 21.17 3.94 13.04
CA GLY A 478 22.36 3.35 13.60
C GLY A 478 22.11 2.60 14.91
N SER A 479 20.85 2.28 15.24
CA SER A 479 20.49 1.44 16.37
C SER A 479 20.81 -0.05 16.16
N CYS A 480 21.12 -0.49 14.92
CA CYS A 480 21.59 -1.86 14.63
C CYS A 480 22.91 -2.15 15.33
N SER A 481 22.86 -2.79 16.52
CA SER A 481 24.02 -2.92 17.39
C SER A 481 24.37 -4.37 17.72
N VAL A 482 23.36 -5.23 17.88
CA VAL A 482 23.51 -6.63 18.24
C VAL A 482 23.03 -7.52 17.10
N LEU A 483 23.95 -8.23 16.44
CA LEU A 483 23.62 -9.22 15.42
C LEU A 483 22.84 -10.39 16.05
N VAL A 484 21.78 -10.83 15.39
CA VAL A 484 21.01 -12.02 15.76
C VAL A 484 21.90 -13.26 15.67
N VAL A 485 21.95 -13.99 16.77
CA VAL A 485 22.55 -15.32 16.88
C VAL A 485 21.44 -16.25 17.37
N LEU A 486 20.98 -17.09 16.45
CA LEU A 486 19.93 -18.07 16.68
C LEU A 486 20.47 -19.26 17.49
N GLY A 487 19.67 -19.71 18.46
CA GLY A 487 19.95 -20.90 19.25
C GLY A 487 19.20 -20.89 20.58
N CYS A 488 19.28 -21.98 21.32
CA CYS A 488 18.56 -22.07 22.59
C CYS A 488 19.14 -21.13 23.65
N ILE A 489 18.36 -20.13 24.09
CA ILE A 489 18.81 -19.11 25.06
C ILE A 489 18.62 -19.51 26.53
N TYR A 490 17.99 -20.66 26.80
CA TYR A 490 17.66 -21.08 28.16
C TYR A 490 18.75 -21.95 28.77
N ASP A 491 19.38 -21.49 29.84
CA ASP A 491 20.45 -22.18 30.57
C ASP A 491 20.08 -23.57 31.14
N SER A 492 18.78 -23.86 31.18
CA SER A 492 18.20 -25.12 31.64
C SER A 492 17.97 -26.14 30.52
N ALA A 493 18.16 -25.77 29.25
CA ALA A 493 18.09 -26.69 28.13
C ALA A 493 19.41 -27.46 27.95
N ASP A 494 19.33 -28.70 27.48
CA ASP A 494 20.51 -29.53 27.23
C ASP A 494 21.36 -29.01 26.07
N ASN A 495 20.75 -28.28 25.13
CA ASN A 495 21.41 -27.64 24.00
C ASN A 495 21.49 -26.11 24.16
N TYR A 496 21.50 -25.60 25.39
CA TYR A 496 21.73 -24.18 25.66
C TYR A 496 22.98 -23.66 24.94
N ASP A 497 22.82 -22.59 24.16
CA ASP A 497 23.90 -21.87 23.50
C ASP A 497 24.12 -20.50 24.16
N VAL A 498 25.28 -20.35 24.80
CA VAL A 498 25.68 -19.11 25.49
C VAL A 498 25.93 -17.93 24.54
N SER A 499 26.08 -18.20 23.24
CA SER A 499 26.28 -17.17 22.21
C SER A 499 24.97 -16.75 21.54
N ALA A 500 23.90 -17.54 21.70
CA ALA A 500 22.58 -17.20 21.18
C ALA A 500 21.96 -16.03 21.96
N ASN A 501 21.29 -15.15 21.24
CA ASN A 501 20.55 -14.02 21.80
C ASN A 501 19.09 -13.97 21.33
N VAL A 502 18.72 -14.83 20.38
CA VAL A 502 17.35 -15.04 19.91
C VAL A 502 17.09 -16.55 19.93
N ASP A 503 15.98 -16.95 20.57
CA ASP A 503 15.56 -18.34 20.62
C ASP A 503 15.08 -18.79 19.23
N ASP A 504 15.54 -19.94 18.78
CA ASP A 504 15.23 -20.52 17.47
C ASP A 504 14.30 -21.74 17.58
N ASP A 505 13.61 -21.87 18.72
CA ASP A 505 12.77 -23.00 19.10
C ASP A 505 13.49 -24.37 19.09
N SER A 506 14.83 -24.39 19.03
CA SER A 506 15.60 -25.65 19.01
C SER A 506 15.79 -26.27 20.39
N CYS A 507 15.37 -25.60 21.48
CA CYS A 507 15.63 -26.02 22.85
C CYS A 507 15.15 -27.45 23.18
N ILE A 508 16.05 -28.26 23.73
CA ILE A 508 15.83 -29.64 24.16
C ILE A 508 15.92 -29.68 25.68
N PHE A 509 14.89 -30.20 26.34
CA PHE A 509 14.85 -30.39 27.79
C PHE A 509 14.71 -31.89 28.12
N SER A 510 15.80 -32.57 28.46
CA SER A 510 15.86 -34.01 28.78
C SER A 510 15.49 -34.25 30.23
N GLY A 511 14.19 -34.21 30.50
CA GLY A 511 13.58 -34.45 31.81
C GLY A 511 12.36 -33.55 31.97
N ASN A 512 11.39 -33.94 32.79
CA ASN A 512 10.18 -33.14 33.13
C ASN A 512 10.54 -31.80 33.81
N SER A 513 11.25 -30.91 33.13
CA SER A 513 11.65 -29.60 33.60
C SER A 513 11.59 -28.62 32.45
N CYS A 514 10.44 -28.55 31.79
CA CYS A 514 10.03 -27.28 31.21
C CYS A 514 9.80 -26.35 32.42
N PRO A 515 10.48 -25.19 32.57
CA PRO A 515 10.38 -24.35 33.77
C PRO A 515 8.94 -23.92 34.13
N GLY A 516 8.01 -23.97 33.18
CA GLY A 516 6.59 -23.65 33.35
C GLY A 516 5.65 -24.85 33.58
N ASP A 517 6.14 -26.08 33.66
CA ASP A 517 5.32 -27.28 33.97
C ASP A 517 5.10 -27.39 35.48
N PHE A 518 4.23 -26.53 36.01
CA PHE A 518 3.89 -26.49 37.44
C PHE A 518 3.12 -27.73 37.90
N THR A 519 2.51 -28.47 36.98
CA THR A 519 1.71 -29.67 37.29
C THR A 519 2.51 -30.97 37.18
N GLY A 520 3.70 -30.93 36.58
CA GLY A 520 4.62 -32.05 36.38
C GLY A 520 4.15 -33.05 35.32
N ASP A 521 3.28 -32.65 34.41
CA ASP A 521 2.64 -33.52 33.41
C ASP A 521 3.42 -33.63 32.08
N GLY A 522 4.52 -32.88 31.95
CA GLY A 522 5.40 -32.86 30.79
C GLY A 522 5.01 -31.87 29.70
N PHE A 523 3.99 -31.04 29.92
CA PHE A 523 3.55 -29.99 28.99
C PHE A 523 3.41 -28.65 29.72
N ILE A 524 3.56 -27.52 29.00
CA ILE A 524 3.16 -26.21 29.52
C ILE A 524 1.81 -25.87 28.87
N ASN A 525 0.74 -25.89 29.64
CA ASN A 525 -0.60 -25.57 29.16
C ASN A 525 -1.41 -24.76 30.18
N VAL A 526 -2.68 -24.50 29.89
CA VAL A 526 -3.57 -23.71 30.76
C VAL A 526 -3.68 -24.31 32.18
N SER A 527 -3.47 -25.61 32.34
CA SER A 527 -3.47 -26.30 33.64
C SER A 527 -2.30 -25.84 34.53
N ASP A 528 -1.13 -25.59 33.95
CA ASP A 528 0.05 -25.08 34.65
C ASP A 528 -0.11 -23.63 35.07
N LEU A 529 -0.71 -22.81 34.22
CA LEU A 529 -1.09 -21.45 34.58
C LEU A 529 -2.09 -21.44 35.75
N GLY A 530 -3.05 -22.36 35.73
CA GLY A 530 -3.97 -22.57 36.85
C GLY A 530 -3.26 -23.00 38.13
N GLY A 531 -2.27 -23.90 38.02
CA GLY A 531 -1.43 -24.34 39.12
C GLY A 531 -0.61 -23.19 39.72
N PHE A 532 0.05 -22.41 38.88
CA PHE A 532 0.81 -21.23 39.28
C PHE A 532 -0.07 -20.20 39.99
N LEU A 533 -1.19 -19.80 39.39
CA LEU A 533 -2.12 -18.82 39.98
C LEU A 533 -2.72 -19.31 41.31
N GLY A 534 -2.88 -20.62 41.48
CA GLY A 534 -3.36 -21.21 42.74
C GLY A 534 -2.33 -21.15 43.88
N ALA A 535 -1.04 -21.17 43.55
CA ALA A 535 0.07 -21.05 44.51
C ALA A 535 0.62 -19.62 44.63
N PHE A 536 0.26 -18.73 43.69
CA PHE A 536 0.76 -17.36 43.64
C PHE A 536 0.36 -16.60 44.91
N GLY A 537 1.35 -16.20 45.70
CA GLY A 537 1.17 -15.48 46.96
C GLY A 537 1.14 -16.33 48.23
N THR A 538 1.37 -17.65 48.15
CA THR A 538 1.59 -18.46 49.36
C THR A 538 3.00 -18.23 49.92
N GLU A 539 3.13 -18.05 51.23
CA GLU A 539 4.44 -17.95 51.90
C GLU A 539 5.13 -19.32 51.94
N CYS A 540 6.40 -19.36 51.53
CA CYS A 540 7.26 -20.54 51.66
C CYS A 540 7.93 -20.53 53.04
N GLU A 541 7.84 -21.62 53.81
CA GLU A 541 8.64 -21.83 55.05
C GLU A 541 10.08 -22.23 54.77
#